data_AF-A0A1L8RE37-F1
#
_entry.id   AF-A0A1L8RE37-F1
#
_cell.length_a   1.000
_cell.length_b   1.000
_cell.length_c   1.000
_cell.angle_alpha   90.00
_cell.angle_beta   90.00
_cell.angle_gamma   90.00
#
_symmetry.space_group_name_H-M   'P 1'
#
loop_
_entity.id
_entity.type
_entity.pdbx_description
1 polymer ?
#
loop_
_entity_poly.entity_id
_entity_poly.type
_entity_poly.pdbx_seq_one_letter_code
_entity_poly.pdbx_strand_id
1 'polypeptide(L)'
;MTQSEINSLLVATGQKYQQVVRLKGGDPGILGRLTEELTAVTAADLAFTIVPGITAASAAGAYNGIPLTERGTAVGVTFMTGHFQKNQKQDFLTLTQAQTIALYMGLEALPDFIATLKTQNFAETTPIAVIRWGTLGRQEKVMGPLKTIVQQVATAGIKNPALILIGKVVGNSERFAWFTQQPRFGERLLLVATRPPKLTEIYDYTSQGIDLWWHQVGPERDQRFDTISERYLSEQHFTTIQFLDAEAQAAYEASGLVK
;
A
#
# COMPACT_ATOMS: atom_id res chain seq x y z
N MET A 1 -16.13 9.80 -1.82
CA MET A 1 -15.93 11.09 -2.48
C MET A 1 -15.43 10.87 -3.89
N THR A 2 -15.97 11.59 -4.85
CA THR A 2 -15.45 11.66 -6.22
C THR A 2 -14.19 12.52 -6.27
N GLN A 3 -13.42 12.46 -7.35
CA GLN A 3 -12.25 13.33 -7.50
C GLN A 3 -12.63 14.80 -7.62
N SER A 4 -13.77 15.12 -8.24
CA SER A 4 -14.25 16.51 -8.33
C SER A 4 -14.53 17.09 -6.93
N GLU A 5 -15.12 16.28 -6.04
CA GLU A 5 -15.35 16.67 -4.64
C GLU A 5 -14.02 16.86 -3.90
N ILE A 6 -13.04 15.97 -4.11
CA ILE A 6 -11.70 16.09 -3.53
C ILE A 6 -11.01 17.37 -4.01
N ASN A 7 -11.04 17.66 -5.32
CA ASN A 7 -10.45 18.84 -5.91
C ASN A 7 -11.09 20.12 -5.35
N SER A 8 -12.42 20.14 -5.25
CA SER A 8 -13.17 21.27 -4.67
C SER A 8 -12.81 21.49 -3.21
N LEU A 9 -12.70 20.40 -2.43
CA LEU A 9 -12.28 20.47 -1.03
C LEU A 9 -10.83 20.96 -0.91
N LEU A 10 -9.92 20.52 -1.79
CA LEU A 10 -8.52 20.95 -1.80
C LEU A 10 -8.41 22.46 -2.06
N VAL A 11 -9.17 23.00 -3.01
CA VAL A 11 -9.22 24.44 -3.27
C VAL A 11 -9.82 25.20 -2.09
N ALA A 12 -10.99 24.76 -1.59
CA ALA A 12 -11.68 25.42 -0.49
C ALA A 12 -10.84 25.45 0.80
N THR A 13 -10.13 24.36 1.09
CA THR A 13 -9.21 24.30 2.23
C THR A 13 -7.96 25.13 2.01
N GLY A 14 -7.38 25.14 0.80
CA GLY A 14 -6.22 25.96 0.44
C GLY A 14 -6.48 27.47 0.52
N GLN A 15 -7.72 27.91 0.30
CA GLN A 15 -8.12 29.31 0.49
C GLN A 15 -8.39 29.67 1.95
N LYS A 16 -8.79 28.68 2.78
CA LYS A 16 -9.18 28.90 4.18
C LYS A 16 -8.01 28.81 5.15
N TYR A 17 -7.08 27.89 4.92
CA TYR A 17 -5.99 27.57 5.84
C TYR A 17 -4.66 27.97 5.24
N GLN A 18 -3.74 28.45 6.10
CA GLN A 18 -2.40 28.86 5.66
C GLN A 18 -1.56 27.70 5.14
N GLN A 19 -1.80 26.49 5.64
CA GLN A 19 -1.07 25.28 5.28
C GLN A 19 -2.04 24.11 5.17
N VAL A 20 -2.03 23.44 4.03
CA VAL A 20 -2.84 22.25 3.76
C VAL A 20 -1.93 21.14 3.25
N VAL A 21 -2.08 19.95 3.83
CA VAL A 21 -1.36 18.76 3.38
C VAL A 21 -2.34 17.78 2.76
N ARG A 22 -2.20 17.55 1.45
CA ARG A 22 -2.87 16.47 0.74
C ARG A 22 -2.04 15.19 0.85
N LEU A 23 -2.25 14.42 1.91
CA LEU A 23 -1.56 13.15 2.10
C LEU A 23 -2.10 12.10 1.12
N LYS A 24 -1.20 11.45 0.38
CA LYS A 24 -1.50 10.43 -0.64
C LYS A 24 -0.66 9.19 -0.35
N GLY A 25 -1.24 8.01 -0.60
CA GLY A 25 -0.50 6.75 -0.48
C GLY A 25 0.46 6.56 -1.66
N GLY A 26 1.67 6.07 -1.38
CA GLY A 26 2.68 5.81 -2.39
C GLY A 26 3.34 7.10 -2.90
N ASP A 27 3.40 7.25 -4.21
CA ASP A 27 3.93 8.45 -4.87
C ASP A 27 2.79 9.22 -5.58
N PRO A 28 2.68 10.55 -5.40
CA PRO A 28 1.62 11.33 -6.05
C PRO A 28 1.61 11.20 -7.58
N GLY A 29 2.78 11.09 -8.21
CA GLY A 29 2.96 11.06 -9.67
C GLY A 29 2.67 9.71 -10.32
N ILE A 30 2.59 8.61 -9.55
CA ILE A 30 2.37 7.27 -10.11
C ILE A 30 0.93 6.84 -9.82
N LEU A 31 0.09 6.91 -10.86
CA LEU A 31 -1.33 6.49 -10.81
C LEU A 31 -2.13 7.18 -9.68
N GLY A 32 -1.67 8.35 -9.24
CA GLY A 32 -2.22 9.09 -8.10
C GLY A 32 -3.14 10.26 -8.47
N ARG A 33 -3.48 10.44 -9.75
CA ARG A 33 -4.35 11.55 -10.24
C ARG A 33 -3.78 12.95 -9.96
N LEU A 34 -2.46 13.08 -9.91
CA LEU A 34 -1.77 14.34 -9.62
C LEU A 34 -2.21 15.48 -10.55
N THR A 35 -2.27 15.24 -11.86
CA THR A 35 -2.66 16.27 -12.84
C THR A 35 -4.02 16.89 -12.55
N GLU A 36 -5.00 16.07 -12.15
CA GLU A 36 -6.36 16.54 -11.86
C GLU A 36 -6.40 17.44 -10.62
N GLU A 37 -5.66 17.08 -9.57
CA GLU A 37 -5.54 17.89 -8.36
C GLU A 37 -4.78 19.20 -8.66
N LEU A 38 -3.63 19.14 -9.35
CA LEU A 38 -2.84 20.33 -9.69
C LEU A 38 -3.58 21.29 -10.63
N THR A 39 -4.38 20.77 -11.56
CA THR A 39 -5.20 21.63 -12.45
C THR A 39 -6.17 22.47 -11.62
N ALA A 40 -6.85 21.88 -10.64
CA ALA A 40 -7.79 22.60 -9.80
C ALA A 40 -7.10 23.65 -8.90
N VAL A 41 -5.96 23.29 -8.31
CA VAL A 41 -5.19 24.18 -7.42
C VAL A 41 -4.57 25.34 -8.19
N THR A 42 -4.02 25.07 -9.39
CA THR A 42 -3.45 26.10 -10.28
C THR A 42 -4.53 27.05 -10.78
N ALA A 43 -5.70 26.55 -11.17
CA ALA A 43 -6.82 27.40 -11.61
C ALA A 43 -7.37 28.32 -10.50
N ALA A 44 -7.06 28.03 -9.23
CA ALA A 44 -7.42 28.84 -8.08
C ALA A 44 -6.27 29.74 -7.58
N ASP A 45 -5.18 29.86 -8.36
CA ASP A 45 -3.97 30.64 -8.02
C ASP A 45 -3.34 30.26 -6.66
N LEU A 46 -3.47 28.99 -6.27
CA LEU A 46 -2.88 28.47 -5.03
C LEU A 46 -1.46 27.94 -5.28
N ALA A 47 -0.51 28.40 -4.46
CA ALA A 47 0.85 27.87 -4.48
C ALA A 47 0.90 26.45 -3.89
N PHE A 48 1.74 25.59 -4.46
CA PHE A 48 1.91 24.22 -3.99
C PHE A 48 3.35 23.73 -4.14
N THR A 49 3.70 22.72 -3.34
CA THR A 49 4.94 21.94 -3.46
C THR A 49 4.58 20.47 -3.54
N ILE A 50 5.28 19.72 -4.39
CA ILE A 50 5.12 18.27 -4.50
C ILE A 50 6.26 17.60 -3.73
N VAL A 51 5.89 16.77 -2.75
CA VAL A 51 6.84 15.90 -2.05
C VAL A 51 6.68 14.49 -2.64
N PRO A 52 7.70 13.95 -3.33
CA PRO A 52 7.62 12.60 -3.89
C PRO A 52 7.60 11.56 -2.77
N GLY A 53 7.03 10.40 -3.07
CA GLY A 53 6.93 9.28 -2.14
C GLY A 53 7.56 8.01 -2.69
N ILE A 54 7.56 6.95 -1.88
CA ILE A 54 7.96 5.62 -2.35
C ILE A 54 6.74 4.93 -2.93
N THR A 55 6.76 4.72 -4.24
CA THR A 55 5.67 4.03 -4.94
C THR A 55 5.56 2.55 -4.53
N ALA A 56 4.36 1.99 -4.62
CA ALA A 56 4.08 0.62 -4.16
C ALA A 56 4.96 -0.43 -4.87
N ALA A 57 5.29 -0.24 -6.14
CA ALA A 57 6.16 -1.19 -6.85
C ALA A 57 7.59 -1.23 -6.30
N SER A 58 8.20 -0.08 -6.05
CA SER A 58 9.53 -0.02 -5.46
C SER A 58 9.51 -0.60 -4.04
N ALA A 59 8.50 -0.21 -3.25
CA ALA A 59 8.34 -0.66 -1.87
C ALA A 59 8.10 -2.19 -1.78
N ALA A 60 7.05 -2.69 -2.45
CA ALA A 60 6.69 -4.10 -2.43
C ALA A 60 7.78 -4.98 -3.06
N GLY A 61 8.44 -4.51 -4.13
CA GLY A 61 9.58 -5.20 -4.72
C GLY A 61 10.72 -5.38 -3.72
N ALA A 62 11.19 -4.29 -3.12
CA ALA A 62 12.32 -4.33 -2.18
C ALA A 62 12.00 -5.16 -0.91
N TYR A 63 10.80 -5.04 -0.36
CA TYR A 63 10.37 -5.79 0.83
C TYR A 63 10.10 -7.28 0.54
N ASN A 64 10.03 -7.68 -0.72
CA ASN A 64 9.88 -9.08 -1.12
C ASN A 64 11.12 -9.64 -1.82
N GLY A 65 12.25 -8.94 -1.82
CA GLY A 65 13.47 -9.42 -2.49
C GLY A 65 13.35 -9.49 -4.01
N ILE A 66 12.43 -8.73 -4.61
CA ILE A 66 12.19 -8.66 -6.05
C ILE A 66 12.75 -7.35 -6.58
N PRO A 67 13.97 -7.33 -7.15
CA PRO A 67 14.47 -6.15 -7.82
C PRO A 67 13.62 -5.87 -9.06
N LEU A 68 13.19 -4.63 -9.27
CA LEU A 68 12.37 -4.30 -10.45
C LEU A 68 13.17 -4.37 -11.76
N THR A 69 14.49 -4.26 -11.68
CA THR A 69 15.41 -4.39 -12.81
C THR A 69 16.58 -5.29 -12.43
N GLU A 70 17.07 -6.07 -13.38
CA GLU A 70 18.24 -6.91 -13.19
C GLU A 70 18.98 -7.03 -14.52
N ARG A 71 20.28 -6.74 -14.52
CA ARG A 71 21.11 -6.73 -15.74
C ARG A 71 21.06 -8.10 -16.41
N GLY A 72 20.73 -8.12 -17.70
CA GLY A 72 20.59 -9.36 -18.48
C GLY A 72 19.25 -10.08 -18.30
N THR A 73 18.41 -9.64 -17.36
CA THR A 73 17.11 -10.26 -17.06
C THR A 73 15.93 -9.33 -17.35
N ALA A 74 15.95 -8.13 -16.78
CA ALA A 74 14.91 -7.11 -16.93
C ALA A 74 15.55 -5.72 -17.11
N VAL A 75 15.42 -5.17 -18.32
CA VAL A 75 16.04 -3.89 -18.74
C VAL A 75 15.12 -2.68 -18.57
N GLY A 76 13.87 -2.90 -18.15
CA GLY A 76 12.90 -1.85 -17.93
C GLY A 76 11.80 -2.26 -16.96
N VAL A 77 10.99 -1.28 -16.55
CA VAL A 77 9.84 -1.47 -15.68
C VAL A 77 8.64 -0.77 -16.30
N THR A 78 7.52 -1.48 -16.45
CA THR A 78 6.25 -0.88 -16.86
C THR A 78 5.33 -0.77 -15.65
N PHE A 79 4.95 0.46 -15.31
CA PHE A 79 3.91 0.75 -14.34
C PHE A 79 2.57 0.86 -15.08
N MET A 80 1.57 0.09 -14.65
CA MET A 80 0.27 0.08 -15.30
C MET A 80 -0.86 -0.13 -14.31
N THR A 81 -2.07 0.25 -14.70
CA THR A 81 -3.28 0.01 -13.91
C THR A 81 -4.15 -1.05 -14.57
N GLY A 82 -4.77 -1.90 -13.75
CA GLY A 82 -5.86 -2.79 -14.18
C GLY A 82 -7.25 -2.18 -13.96
N HIS A 83 -7.32 -0.95 -13.44
CA HIS A 83 -8.58 -0.25 -13.21
C HIS A 83 -8.95 0.57 -14.45
N PHE A 84 -9.77 0.00 -15.31
CA PHE A 84 -10.33 0.67 -16.48
C PHE A 84 -11.71 1.27 -16.14
N GLN A 85 -12.09 2.33 -16.84
CA GLN A 85 -13.45 2.87 -16.73
C GLN A 85 -14.47 1.78 -17.11
N LYS A 86 -15.61 1.72 -16.41
CA LYS A 86 -16.70 0.78 -16.74
C LYS A 86 -17.06 0.92 -18.23
N ASN A 87 -17.09 -0.21 -18.94
CA ASN A 87 -17.39 -0.33 -20.38
C ASN A 87 -16.29 0.15 -21.35
N GLN A 88 -15.08 0.50 -20.89
CA GLN A 88 -13.94 0.58 -21.79
C GLN A 88 -13.35 -0.81 -22.03
N LYS A 89 -12.99 -1.08 -23.28
CA LYS A 89 -12.17 -2.25 -23.63
C LYS A 89 -10.84 -2.13 -22.89
N GLN A 90 -10.43 -3.21 -22.24
CA GLN A 90 -9.10 -3.28 -21.60
C GLN A 90 -8.04 -3.41 -22.69
N ASP A 91 -7.64 -2.29 -23.30
CA ASP A 91 -6.53 -2.26 -24.24
C ASP A 91 -5.23 -2.18 -23.45
N PHE A 92 -4.75 -3.34 -23.00
CA PHE A 92 -3.43 -3.44 -22.38
C PHE A 92 -2.33 -3.14 -23.40
N LEU A 93 -1.27 -2.48 -22.93
CA LEU A 93 -0.08 -2.18 -23.72
C LEU A 93 0.52 -3.46 -24.32
N THR A 94 1.25 -3.32 -25.44
CA THR A 94 2.16 -4.37 -25.90
C THR A 94 3.35 -4.43 -24.96
N LEU A 95 3.53 -5.57 -24.31
CA LEU A 95 4.55 -5.81 -23.28
C LEU A 95 5.60 -6.77 -23.82
N THR A 96 6.84 -6.59 -23.35
CA THR A 96 7.95 -7.49 -23.65
C THR A 96 8.29 -8.35 -22.45
N GLN A 97 8.88 -9.53 -22.66
CA GLN A 97 9.34 -10.38 -21.55
C GLN A 97 10.67 -9.90 -20.93
N ALA A 98 11.29 -8.86 -21.50
CA ALA A 98 12.55 -8.28 -21.06
C ALA A 98 12.35 -7.15 -20.02
N GLN A 99 11.15 -6.98 -19.49
CA GLN A 99 10.82 -5.98 -18.48
C GLN A 99 10.12 -6.61 -17.27
N THR A 100 10.08 -5.88 -16.18
CA THR A 100 9.19 -6.17 -15.06
C THR A 100 7.92 -5.36 -15.20
N ILE A 101 6.77 -6.02 -15.06
CA ILE A 101 5.47 -5.36 -15.10
C ILE A 101 5.00 -5.18 -13.66
N ALA A 102 4.67 -3.95 -13.29
CA ALA A 102 4.03 -3.59 -12.03
C ALA A 102 2.59 -3.16 -12.29
N LEU A 103 1.64 -4.06 -12.04
CA LEU A 103 0.21 -3.86 -12.25
C LEU A 103 -0.46 -3.46 -10.93
N TYR A 104 -0.98 -2.23 -10.90
CA TYR A 104 -1.70 -1.60 -9.80
C TYR A 104 -3.21 -1.77 -9.99
N MET A 105 -3.94 -1.90 -8.88
CA MET A 105 -5.43 -1.99 -8.91
C MET A 105 -5.91 -3.07 -9.91
N GLY A 106 -5.14 -4.15 -10.02
CA GLY A 106 -5.32 -5.14 -11.09
C GLY A 106 -5.80 -6.50 -10.61
N LEU A 107 -6.20 -6.63 -9.34
CA LEU A 107 -6.61 -7.92 -8.79
C LEU A 107 -7.87 -8.44 -9.50
N GLU A 108 -8.87 -7.58 -9.70
CA GLU A 108 -10.08 -7.91 -10.44
C GLU A 108 -9.81 -8.16 -11.94
N ALA A 109 -8.84 -7.44 -12.52
CA ALA A 109 -8.47 -7.56 -13.94
C ALA A 109 -7.43 -8.67 -14.21
N LEU A 110 -6.96 -9.37 -13.18
CA LEU A 110 -5.88 -10.36 -13.29
C LEU A 110 -6.18 -11.47 -14.32
N PRO A 111 -7.39 -12.07 -14.37
CA PRO A 111 -7.69 -13.11 -15.36
C PRO A 111 -7.57 -12.61 -16.82
N ASP A 112 -8.18 -11.45 -17.11
CA ASP A 112 -8.16 -10.83 -18.45
C ASP A 112 -6.75 -10.38 -18.84
N PHE A 113 -5.99 -9.88 -17.86
CA PHE A 113 -4.61 -9.50 -18.08
C PHE A 113 -3.72 -10.70 -18.43
N ILE A 114 -3.88 -11.83 -17.74
CA ILE A 114 -3.16 -13.07 -18.06
C ILE A 114 -3.52 -13.56 -19.46
N ALA A 115 -4.81 -13.53 -19.83
CA ALA A 115 -5.24 -13.87 -21.18
C ALA A 115 -4.53 -12.99 -22.22
N THR A 116 -4.42 -11.69 -21.95
CA THR A 116 -3.72 -10.75 -22.83
C THR A 116 -2.23 -11.06 -22.93
N LEU A 117 -1.54 -11.33 -21.81
CA LEU A 117 -0.13 -11.72 -21.84
C LEU A 117 0.12 -12.99 -22.67
N LYS A 118 -0.81 -13.97 -22.63
CA LYS A 118 -0.73 -15.16 -23.49
C LYS A 118 -0.82 -14.81 -24.98
N THR A 119 -1.69 -13.89 -25.38
CA THR A 119 -1.74 -13.41 -26.78
C THR A 119 -0.46 -12.69 -27.22
N GLN A 120 0.30 -12.14 -26.26
CA GLN A 120 1.60 -11.51 -26.48
C GLN A 120 2.77 -12.51 -26.31
N ASN A 121 2.48 -13.82 -26.36
CA ASN A 121 3.43 -14.92 -26.29
C ASN A 121 4.25 -15.01 -24.99
N PHE A 122 3.75 -14.47 -23.86
CA PHE A 122 4.37 -14.74 -22.57
C PHE A 122 4.30 -16.24 -22.25
N ALA A 123 5.41 -16.78 -21.76
CA ALA A 123 5.47 -18.18 -21.37
C ALA A 123 4.51 -18.43 -20.19
N GLU A 124 3.82 -19.57 -20.20
CA GLU A 124 2.93 -19.94 -19.09
C GLU A 124 3.67 -20.10 -17.75
N THR A 125 4.98 -20.34 -17.81
CA THR A 125 5.89 -20.44 -16.67
C THR A 125 6.43 -19.09 -16.21
N THR A 126 6.08 -17.98 -16.87
CA THR A 126 6.53 -16.64 -16.44
C THR A 126 6.16 -16.41 -14.97
N PRO A 127 7.13 -16.06 -14.11
CA PRO A 127 6.86 -15.83 -12.70
C PRO A 127 6.02 -14.57 -12.46
N ILE A 128 5.11 -14.67 -11.49
CA ILE A 128 4.22 -13.60 -11.03
C ILE A 128 4.08 -13.67 -9.50
N ALA A 129 4.04 -12.49 -8.87
CA ALA A 129 3.77 -12.31 -7.45
C ALA A 129 2.60 -11.35 -7.27
N VAL A 130 1.64 -11.73 -6.43
CA VAL A 130 0.55 -10.86 -5.97
C VAL A 130 0.80 -10.55 -4.51
N ILE A 131 1.06 -9.28 -4.19
CA ILE A 131 1.55 -8.82 -2.90
C ILE A 131 0.53 -7.86 -2.32
N ARG A 132 -0.03 -8.21 -1.16
CA ARG A 132 -0.98 -7.38 -0.41
C ARG A 132 -0.28 -6.73 0.77
N TRP A 133 -0.58 -5.46 1.00
CA TRP A 133 0.01 -4.67 2.09
C TRP A 133 1.55 -4.71 2.08
N GLY A 134 2.13 -4.56 0.88
CA GLY A 134 3.58 -4.50 0.72
C GLY A 134 4.19 -3.52 1.72
N THR A 135 5.22 -3.97 2.43
CA THR A 135 5.94 -3.29 3.53
C THR A 135 5.35 -3.33 4.93
N LEU A 136 4.12 -3.79 5.13
CA LEU A 136 3.55 -3.91 6.48
C LEU A 136 3.87 -5.28 7.09
N GLY A 137 3.96 -5.35 8.42
CA GLY A 137 4.19 -6.62 9.11
C GLY A 137 3.12 -7.69 8.85
N ARG A 138 1.93 -7.27 8.42
CA ARG A 138 0.84 -8.14 7.96
C ARG A 138 0.88 -8.49 6.47
N GLN A 139 1.97 -8.21 5.77
CA GLN A 139 2.08 -8.44 4.33
C GLN A 139 1.73 -9.89 3.96
N GLU A 140 0.87 -10.04 2.95
CA GLU A 140 0.52 -11.35 2.38
C GLU A 140 1.06 -11.41 0.95
N LYS A 141 1.50 -12.58 0.51
CA LYS A 141 2.01 -12.78 -0.84
C LYS A 141 1.62 -14.15 -1.38
N VAL A 142 1.21 -14.17 -2.63
CA VAL A 142 1.04 -15.40 -3.42
C VAL A 142 1.96 -15.32 -4.63
N MET A 143 2.70 -16.40 -4.89
CA MET A 143 3.61 -16.51 -6.02
C MET A 143 3.31 -17.77 -6.83
N GLY A 144 3.59 -17.70 -8.12
CA GLY A 144 3.46 -18.84 -9.02
C GLY A 144 3.74 -18.46 -10.47
N PRO A 145 3.61 -19.42 -11.39
CA PRO A 145 3.60 -19.14 -12.82
C PRO A 145 2.25 -18.56 -13.27
N LEU A 146 2.24 -17.82 -14.39
CA LEU A 146 1.01 -17.25 -14.98
C LEU A 146 -0.14 -18.26 -15.10
N LYS A 147 0.16 -19.53 -15.42
CA LYS A 147 -0.87 -20.57 -15.60
C LYS A 147 -1.68 -20.92 -14.34
N THR A 148 -1.14 -20.74 -13.13
CA THR A 148 -1.82 -21.17 -11.88
C THR A 148 -2.21 -20.01 -10.98
N ILE A 149 -1.66 -18.82 -11.20
CA ILE A 149 -1.72 -17.72 -10.23
C ILE A 149 -3.15 -17.28 -9.90
N VAL A 150 -4.08 -17.28 -10.87
CA VAL A 150 -5.48 -16.87 -10.63
C VAL A 150 -6.14 -17.75 -9.58
N GLN A 151 -5.97 -19.07 -9.73
CA GLN A 151 -6.52 -20.03 -8.78
C GLN A 151 -5.82 -19.91 -7.42
N GLN A 152 -4.50 -19.78 -7.40
CA GLN A 152 -3.73 -19.65 -6.15
C GLN A 152 -4.14 -18.41 -5.36
N VAL A 153 -4.33 -17.27 -6.04
CA VAL A 153 -4.80 -16.02 -5.44
C VAL A 153 -6.21 -16.17 -4.86
N ALA A 154 -7.12 -16.81 -5.60
CA ALA A 154 -8.48 -17.07 -5.14
C ALA A 154 -8.51 -18.00 -3.93
N THR A 155 -7.74 -19.08 -3.94
CA THR A 155 -7.62 -20.02 -2.81
C THR A 155 -7.02 -19.35 -1.57
N ALA A 156 -6.02 -18.48 -1.74
CA ALA A 156 -5.42 -17.73 -0.64
C ALA A 156 -6.32 -16.60 -0.11
N GLY A 157 -7.38 -16.23 -0.84
CA GLY A 157 -8.29 -15.17 -0.43
C GLY A 157 -7.67 -13.77 -0.40
N ILE A 158 -6.62 -13.52 -1.19
CA ILE A 158 -5.99 -12.20 -1.30
C ILE A 158 -7.02 -11.19 -1.82
N LYS A 159 -7.06 -10.01 -1.18
CA LYS A 159 -7.94 -8.89 -1.55
C LYS A 159 -7.14 -7.62 -1.77
N ASN A 160 -7.78 -6.60 -2.34
CA ASN A 160 -7.21 -5.27 -2.41
C ASN A 160 -6.95 -4.68 -0.99
N PRO A 161 -5.96 -3.79 -0.83
CA PRO A 161 -5.01 -3.33 -1.85
C PRO A 161 -3.89 -4.34 -2.12
N ALA A 162 -3.69 -4.69 -3.39
CA ALA A 162 -2.61 -5.58 -3.82
C ALA A 162 -1.87 -5.00 -5.05
N LEU A 163 -0.57 -5.24 -5.10
CA LEU A 163 0.27 -5.01 -6.26
C LEU A 163 0.64 -6.35 -6.90
N ILE A 164 0.59 -6.40 -8.23
CA ILE A 164 1.01 -7.56 -9.00
C ILE A 164 2.34 -7.24 -9.70
N LEU A 165 3.37 -8.05 -9.45
CA LEU A 165 4.66 -7.99 -10.14
C LEU A 165 4.81 -9.20 -11.06
N ILE A 166 5.18 -8.98 -12.31
CA ILE A 166 5.35 -10.04 -13.32
C ILE A 166 6.70 -9.89 -14.01
N GLY A 167 7.42 -10.99 -14.17
CA GLY A 167 8.69 -11.02 -14.88
C GLY A 167 9.68 -11.97 -14.23
N LYS A 168 10.79 -12.24 -14.93
CA LYS A 168 11.82 -13.19 -14.48
C LYS A 168 12.39 -12.85 -13.10
N VAL A 169 12.54 -11.56 -12.79
CA VAL A 169 13.07 -11.07 -11.51
C VAL A 169 12.24 -11.47 -10.30
N VAL A 170 10.96 -11.83 -10.48
CA VAL A 170 10.09 -12.31 -9.39
C VAL A 170 10.64 -13.62 -8.79
N GLY A 171 11.38 -14.42 -9.58
CA GLY A 171 12.06 -15.62 -9.08
C GLY A 171 13.11 -15.35 -8.00
N ASN A 172 13.59 -14.11 -7.86
CA ASN A 172 14.52 -13.73 -6.80
C ASN A 172 13.86 -13.61 -5.41
N SER A 173 12.53 -13.61 -5.34
CA SER A 173 11.80 -13.28 -4.10
C SER A 173 12.18 -14.17 -2.92
N GLU A 174 12.23 -15.49 -3.12
CA GLU A 174 12.57 -16.44 -2.06
C GLU A 174 14.05 -16.32 -1.66
N ARG A 175 14.93 -16.09 -2.65
CA ARG A 175 16.37 -15.97 -2.45
C ARG A 175 16.75 -14.76 -1.59
N PHE A 176 16.02 -13.65 -1.72
CA PHE A 176 16.31 -12.40 -1.01
C PHE A 176 15.19 -11.96 -0.06
N ALA A 177 14.40 -12.92 0.44
CA ALA A 177 13.31 -12.66 1.38
C ALA A 177 13.85 -12.23 2.75
N TRP A 178 14.10 -10.93 2.95
CA TRP A 178 14.66 -10.42 4.21
C TRP A 178 13.58 -9.96 5.22
N PHE A 179 12.45 -9.44 4.73
CA PHE A 179 11.46 -8.78 5.58
C PHE A 179 10.58 -9.78 6.34
N THR A 180 10.20 -10.89 5.70
CA THR A 180 9.43 -11.95 6.35
C THR A 180 10.27 -12.76 7.36
N GLN A 181 11.58 -12.54 7.40
CA GLN A 181 12.51 -13.14 8.36
C GLN A 181 12.73 -12.26 9.60
N GLN A 182 12.12 -11.07 9.65
CA GLN A 182 12.23 -10.21 10.82
C GLN A 182 11.57 -10.87 12.03
N PRO A 183 12.11 -10.67 13.25
CA PRO A 183 11.75 -11.47 14.43
C PRO A 183 10.29 -11.33 14.86
N ARG A 184 9.64 -10.23 14.50
CA ARG A 184 8.25 -9.93 14.86
C ARG A 184 7.35 -9.79 13.63
N PHE A 185 7.77 -10.32 12.48
CA PHE A 185 6.94 -10.32 11.27
C PHE A 185 5.64 -11.09 11.52
N GLY A 186 4.51 -10.55 11.07
CA GLY A 186 3.18 -11.11 11.28
C GLY A 186 2.51 -10.68 12.60
N GLU A 187 3.26 -10.17 13.58
CA GLU A 187 2.68 -9.58 14.78
C GLU A 187 1.94 -8.28 14.46
N ARG A 188 0.83 -8.04 15.16
CA ARG A 188 0.01 -6.83 15.05
C ARG A 188 -0.13 -6.19 16.41
N LEU A 189 0.50 -5.03 16.58
CA LEU A 189 0.59 -4.33 17.86
C LEU A 189 -0.33 -3.12 17.89
N LEU A 190 -1.16 -3.04 18.93
CA LEU A 190 -1.77 -1.79 19.37
C LEU A 190 -0.91 -1.17 20.48
N LEU A 191 -0.25 -0.06 20.17
CA LEU A 191 0.53 0.72 21.13
C LEU A 191 -0.34 1.82 21.74
N VAL A 192 -0.62 1.72 23.03
CA VAL A 192 -1.49 2.66 23.75
C VAL A 192 -0.66 3.58 24.64
N ALA A 193 -0.92 4.89 24.56
CA ALA A 193 -0.13 5.89 25.25
C ALA A 193 -0.95 7.12 25.64
N THR A 194 -0.54 7.84 26.67
CA THR A 194 -1.13 9.14 27.03
C THR A 194 -0.64 10.29 26.13
N ARG A 195 0.46 10.06 25.41
CA ARG A 195 1.10 11.00 24.48
C ARG A 195 1.30 10.40 23.09
N PRO A 196 1.50 11.23 22.06
CA PRO A 196 2.00 10.73 20.77
C PRO A 196 3.36 10.03 20.92
N PRO A 197 3.57 8.86 20.29
CA PRO A 197 4.87 8.22 20.25
C PRO A 197 5.82 9.01 19.34
N LYS A 198 7.11 9.00 19.70
CA LYS A 198 8.17 9.54 18.84
C LYS A 198 8.36 8.63 17.63
N LEU A 199 8.80 9.19 16.52
CA LEU A 199 9.10 8.42 15.30
C LEU A 199 10.13 7.32 15.55
N THR A 200 11.12 7.56 16.42
CA THR A 200 12.12 6.57 16.83
C THR A 200 11.48 5.38 17.56
N GLU A 201 10.50 5.61 18.43
CA GLU A 201 9.79 4.53 19.13
C GLU A 201 9.02 3.67 18.10
N ILE A 202 8.32 4.30 17.15
CA ILE A 202 7.62 3.58 16.07
C ILE A 202 8.62 2.78 15.21
N TYR A 203 9.79 3.36 14.92
CA TYR A 203 10.82 2.71 14.12
C TYR A 203 11.41 1.48 14.83
N ASP A 204 11.67 1.56 16.14
CA ASP A 204 12.22 0.43 16.91
C ASP A 204 11.31 -0.80 16.83
N TYR A 205 9.98 -0.59 16.82
CA TYR A 205 9.02 -1.66 16.56
C TYR A 205 9.04 -2.11 15.10
N THR A 206 8.76 -1.19 14.18
CA THR A 206 8.54 -1.53 12.75
C THR A 206 9.77 -2.09 12.05
N SER A 207 10.99 -1.75 12.51
CA SER A 207 12.24 -2.34 12.02
C SER A 207 12.36 -3.85 12.32
N GLN A 208 11.62 -4.35 13.31
CA GLN A 208 11.50 -5.77 13.65
C GLN A 208 10.39 -6.48 12.86
N GLY A 209 9.78 -5.80 11.88
CA GLY A 209 8.77 -6.37 10.99
C GLY A 209 7.35 -6.37 11.54
N ILE A 210 7.07 -5.73 12.67
CA ILE A 210 5.73 -5.68 13.26
C ILE A 210 4.81 -4.69 12.53
N ASP A 211 3.51 -5.02 12.47
CA ASP A 211 2.47 -4.09 12.02
C ASP A 211 1.92 -3.32 13.23
N LEU A 212 2.24 -2.02 13.32
CA LEU A 212 1.94 -1.19 14.48
C LEU A 212 0.83 -0.19 14.17
N TRP A 213 -0.16 -0.13 15.06
CA TRP A 213 -1.06 1.01 15.21
C TRP A 213 -0.87 1.60 16.59
N TRP A 214 -0.98 2.93 16.71
CA TRP A 214 -0.91 3.59 18.00
C TRP A 214 -2.23 4.29 18.32
N HIS A 215 -2.60 4.33 19.60
CA HIS A 215 -3.81 4.97 20.07
C HIS A 215 -3.51 5.83 21.31
N GLN A 216 -3.82 7.12 21.22
CA GLN A 216 -3.70 8.01 22.36
C GLN A 216 -4.91 7.84 23.29
N VAL A 217 -4.69 7.90 24.59
CA VAL A 217 -5.74 7.92 25.63
C VAL A 217 -5.48 9.05 26.61
N GLY A 218 -6.42 9.28 27.53
CA GLY A 218 -6.30 10.32 28.55
C GLY A 218 -6.86 11.69 28.12
N PRO A 219 -6.82 12.67 29.03
CA PRO A 219 -7.52 13.95 28.86
C PRO A 219 -6.92 14.84 27.77
N GLU A 220 -5.62 14.68 27.48
CA GLU A 220 -4.90 15.48 26.47
C GLU A 220 -4.92 14.84 25.07
N ARG A 221 -5.77 13.83 24.85
CA ARG A 221 -5.89 13.16 23.55
C ARG A 221 -6.34 14.12 22.45
N ASP A 222 -5.71 14.02 21.29
CA ASP A 222 -6.18 14.66 20.06
C ASP A 222 -7.43 13.95 19.49
N GLN A 223 -8.60 14.55 19.68
CA GLN A 223 -9.89 13.99 19.28
C GLN A 223 -10.21 14.16 17.79
N ARG A 224 -9.39 14.90 17.03
CA ARG A 224 -9.66 15.17 15.59
C ARG A 224 -9.72 13.90 14.76
N PHE A 225 -9.10 12.83 15.23
CA PHE A 225 -9.00 11.55 14.54
C PHE A 225 -9.79 10.42 15.22
N ASP A 226 -10.69 10.74 16.16
CA ASP A 226 -11.45 9.74 16.91
C ASP A 226 -12.26 8.83 15.96
N THR A 227 -13.03 9.41 15.02
CA THR A 227 -13.80 8.61 14.05
C THR A 227 -12.93 7.66 13.20
N ILE A 228 -11.72 8.08 12.85
CA ILE A 228 -10.78 7.24 12.08
C ILE A 228 -10.22 6.14 12.99
N SER A 229 -9.84 6.50 14.22
CA SER A 229 -9.27 5.59 15.20
C SER A 229 -10.29 4.52 15.60
N GLU A 230 -11.51 4.90 15.96
CA GLU A 230 -12.60 3.98 16.31
C GLU A 230 -12.91 3.01 15.18
N ARG A 231 -13.03 3.53 13.95
CA ARG A 231 -13.24 2.69 12.77
C ARG A 231 -12.08 1.71 12.60
N TYR A 232 -10.84 2.18 12.66
CA TYR A 232 -9.67 1.31 12.50
C TYR A 232 -9.64 0.22 13.59
N LEU A 233 -9.83 0.59 14.86
CA LEU A 233 -9.86 -0.34 15.98
C LEU A 233 -10.99 -1.38 15.84
N SER A 234 -12.14 -1.01 15.26
CA SER A 234 -13.25 -1.94 15.01
C SER A 234 -13.03 -2.89 13.83
N GLU A 235 -12.26 -2.46 12.82
CA GLU A 235 -12.02 -3.23 11.59
C GLU A 235 -10.77 -4.12 11.68
N GLN A 236 -9.86 -3.82 12.61
CA GLN A 236 -8.57 -4.48 12.71
C GLN A 236 -8.48 -5.42 13.91
N HIS A 237 -7.66 -6.45 13.74
CA HIS A 237 -7.31 -7.39 14.79
C HIS A 237 -5.85 -7.17 15.19
N PHE A 238 -5.61 -7.07 16.50
CA PHE A 238 -4.29 -6.93 17.10
C PHE A 238 -3.95 -8.22 17.87
N THR A 239 -2.74 -8.74 17.68
CA THR A 239 -2.23 -9.89 18.40
C THR A 239 -1.68 -9.50 19.77
N THR A 240 -1.35 -8.22 19.96
CA THR A 240 -0.74 -7.70 21.19
C THR A 240 -1.22 -6.28 21.43
N ILE A 241 -1.49 -5.96 22.68
CA ILE A 241 -1.71 -4.59 23.16
C ILE A 241 -0.57 -4.27 24.13
N GLN A 242 0.09 -3.14 23.93
CA GLN A 242 1.16 -2.68 24.81
C GLN A 242 0.88 -1.25 25.25
N PHE A 243 1.02 -1.00 26.55
CA PHE A 243 0.87 0.31 27.16
C PHE A 243 2.24 0.94 27.39
N LEU A 244 2.44 2.20 27.00
CA LEU A 244 3.70 2.92 27.23
C LEU A 244 3.87 3.34 28.70
N ASP A 245 2.77 3.49 29.43
CA ASP A 245 2.76 3.89 30.84
C ASP A 245 1.50 3.36 31.55
N ALA A 246 1.53 3.34 32.88
CA ALA A 246 0.43 2.78 33.69
C ALA A 246 -0.85 3.61 33.61
N GLU A 247 -0.74 4.91 33.36
CA GLU A 247 -1.88 5.81 33.18
C GLU A 247 -2.62 5.48 31.88
N ALA A 248 -1.89 5.20 30.81
CA ALA A 248 -2.44 4.77 29.52
C ALA A 248 -3.23 3.47 29.67
N GLN A 249 -2.71 2.51 30.46
CA GLN A 249 -3.43 1.28 30.74
C GLN A 249 -4.76 1.55 31.46
N ALA A 250 -4.73 2.30 32.56
CA ALA A 250 -5.94 2.61 33.32
C ALA A 250 -6.97 3.38 32.47
N ALA A 251 -6.53 4.35 31.67
CA ALA A 251 -7.40 5.14 30.79
C ALA A 251 -8.01 4.28 29.66
N TYR A 252 -7.24 3.37 29.06
CA TYR A 252 -7.74 2.46 28.04
C TYR A 252 -8.78 1.48 28.60
N GLU A 253 -8.50 0.86 29.74
CA GLU A 253 -9.42 -0.06 30.40
C GLU A 253 -10.74 0.62 30.80
N ALA A 254 -10.69 1.89 31.23
CA ALA A 254 -11.87 2.70 31.55
C ALA A 254 -12.68 3.11 30.32
N SER A 255 -12.06 3.19 29.13
CA SER A 255 -12.72 3.63 27.89
C SER A 255 -13.72 2.61 27.33
N GLY A 256 -13.63 1.35 27.74
CA GLY A 256 -14.45 0.26 27.18
C GLY A 256 -14.15 -0.07 25.72
N LEU A 257 -13.10 0.52 25.11
CA LEU A 257 -12.62 0.18 23.78
C LEU A 257 -12.00 -1.22 23.80
N VAL A 258 -12.61 -2.14 23.06
CA VAL A 258 -12.20 -3.51 22.65
C VAL A 258 -11.08 -4.19 23.46
N LYS A 259 -11.44 -5.33 24.07
CA LYS A 259 -10.52 -6.36 24.60
C LYS A 259 -9.99 -7.26 23.49
#